data_AF-A0A917XQP8-F1
#
_entry.id   AF-A0A917XQP8-F1
#
_cell.length_a   1.000
_cell.length_b   1.000
_cell.length_c   1.000
_cell.angle_alpha   90.00
_cell.angle_beta   90.00
_cell.angle_gamma   90.00
#
_symmetry.space_group_name_H-M   'P 1'
#
loop_
_entity.id
_entity.type
_entity.pdbx_description
1 polymer ?
#
loop_
_entity_poly.entity_id
_entity_poly.type
_entity_poly.pdbx_seq_one_letter_code
_entity_poly.pdbx_strand_id
1 'polypeptide(L)'
;MTAIEEQPAGTAQEGIPDSSALTVDDATRATQPHLPYADAVHAALAEIELLPDLVEVGTRREGMHSGRLQPPELVARLEWLPGHDDLATLAVQVEGLVVEWSHLGGWVIRSGSDLVVLDVDDLADPATVAEAAMHAALCGLRCSCEQPLPGRWKHAVYLDIALVAYDEREGARDDT
;
A
#
# COMPACT_ATOMS: atom_id res chain seq x y z
N MET A 1 -42.20 -31.19 60.50
CA MET A 1 -41.57 -32.16 59.58
C MET A 1 -40.59 -31.39 58.73
N THR A 2 -39.32 -31.67 58.93
CA THR A 2 -38.16 -31.11 58.23
C THR A 2 -38.06 -31.71 56.83
N ALA A 3 -37.80 -30.88 55.82
CA ALA A 3 -37.18 -31.32 54.57
C ALA A 3 -36.25 -30.19 54.09
N ILE A 4 -34.96 -30.51 54.09
CA ILE A 4 -33.85 -29.81 53.45
C ILE A 4 -33.65 -30.52 52.12
N GLU A 5 -33.53 -29.80 51.01
CA GLU A 5 -32.79 -30.20 49.80
C GLU A 5 -32.67 -28.95 48.92
N GLU A 6 -31.50 -28.33 48.91
CA GLU A 6 -30.39 -28.57 47.97
C GLU A 6 -30.57 -27.82 46.66
N GLN A 7 -29.75 -26.77 46.55
CA GLN A 7 -29.52 -25.97 45.37
C GLN A 7 -28.27 -26.54 44.68
N PRO A 8 -28.34 -26.99 43.41
CA PRO A 8 -27.14 -27.05 42.59
C PRO A 8 -27.04 -25.79 41.73
N ALA A 9 -25.89 -25.13 41.87
CA ALA A 9 -25.38 -24.17 40.90
C ALA A 9 -25.22 -24.87 39.54
N GLY A 10 -25.89 -24.35 38.51
CA GLY A 10 -25.81 -24.82 37.14
C GLY A 10 -25.53 -23.65 36.21
N THR A 11 -24.24 -23.33 36.11
CA THR A 11 -23.52 -22.87 34.91
C THR A 11 -24.27 -21.92 33.97
N ALA A 12 -23.91 -20.64 34.06
CA ALA A 12 -23.96 -19.74 32.91
C ALA A 12 -23.17 -20.39 31.76
N GLN A 13 -23.88 -20.91 30.77
CA GLN A 13 -23.29 -21.23 29.49
C GLN A 13 -23.25 -19.92 28.71
N GLU A 14 -22.25 -19.08 29.05
CA GLU A 14 -21.70 -18.11 28.11
C GLU A 14 -21.28 -18.93 26.90
N GLY A 15 -22.11 -18.89 25.86
CA GLY A 15 -21.76 -19.42 24.56
C GLY A 15 -20.48 -18.72 24.16
N ILE A 16 -19.38 -19.47 24.12
CA ILE A 16 -18.14 -19.06 23.47
C ILE A 16 -18.55 -18.59 22.08
N PRO A 17 -18.38 -17.30 21.72
CA PRO A 17 -18.51 -16.92 20.34
C PRO A 17 -17.32 -17.54 19.61
N ASP A 18 -17.56 -18.72 19.06
CA ASP A 18 -16.71 -19.36 18.05
C ASP A 18 -16.84 -18.53 16.77
N SER A 19 -16.16 -17.39 16.74
CA SER A 19 -16.19 -16.43 15.64
C SER A 19 -14.85 -15.72 15.55
N SER A 20 -13.81 -16.48 15.20
CA SER A 20 -12.56 -15.92 14.65
C SER A 20 -12.44 -16.19 13.16
N ALA A 21 -13.57 -16.30 12.45
CA ALA A 21 -13.58 -16.12 11.01
C ALA A 21 -13.41 -14.62 10.76
N LEU A 22 -12.17 -14.19 10.51
CA LEU A 22 -11.89 -12.87 9.96
C LEU A 22 -12.77 -12.70 8.71
N THR A 23 -13.42 -11.56 8.58
CA THR A 23 -14.13 -11.26 7.34
C THR A 23 -13.12 -11.29 6.18
N VAL A 24 -13.57 -11.53 4.94
CA VAL A 24 -12.66 -11.55 3.78
C VAL A 24 -11.86 -10.24 3.68
N ASP A 25 -12.49 -9.12 4.04
CA ASP A 25 -11.85 -7.81 4.11
C ASP A 25 -10.76 -7.78 5.20
N ASP A 26 -11.06 -8.25 6.43
CA ASP A 26 -10.06 -8.34 7.51
C ASP A 26 -8.90 -9.29 7.18
N ALA A 27 -9.18 -10.42 6.53
CA ALA A 27 -8.16 -11.39 6.12
C ALA A 27 -7.28 -10.87 4.98
N THR A 28 -7.85 -10.11 4.05
CA THR A 28 -7.11 -9.48 2.95
C THR A 28 -6.23 -8.36 3.50
N ARG A 29 -6.75 -7.53 4.41
CA ARG A 29 -5.94 -6.52 5.13
C ARG A 29 -4.84 -7.15 5.99
N ALA A 30 -5.09 -8.33 6.56
CA ALA A 30 -4.07 -9.07 7.31
C ALA A 30 -2.94 -9.61 6.43
N THR A 31 -3.17 -9.80 5.12
CA THR A 31 -2.17 -10.35 4.18
C THR A 31 -1.52 -9.29 3.30
N GLN A 32 -2.21 -8.18 3.02
CA GLN A 32 -1.72 -7.05 2.25
C GLN A 32 -1.81 -5.77 3.08
N PRO A 33 -0.86 -5.56 4.01
CA PRO A 33 -0.95 -4.49 5.00
C PRO A 33 -0.89 -3.08 4.40
N HIS A 34 -0.41 -2.94 3.16
CA HIS A 34 -0.25 -1.68 2.44
C HIS A 34 -1.53 -1.20 1.72
N LEU A 35 -2.59 -2.01 1.63
CA LEU A 35 -3.85 -1.61 0.99
C LEU A 35 -4.42 -0.29 1.54
N PRO A 36 -4.50 -0.06 2.86
CA PRO A 36 -5.01 1.21 3.39
C PRO A 36 -4.17 2.43 3.00
N TYR A 37 -2.87 2.23 2.76
CA TYR A 37 -2.01 3.30 2.29
C TYR A 37 -2.21 3.58 0.81
N ALA A 38 -2.32 2.53 -0.02
CA ALA A 38 -2.65 2.66 -1.44
C ALA A 38 -4.02 3.35 -1.65
N ASP A 39 -5.03 2.99 -0.86
CA ASP A 39 -6.34 3.65 -0.86
C ASP A 39 -6.24 5.14 -0.50
N ALA A 40 -5.38 5.49 0.47
CA ALA A 40 -5.18 6.88 0.87
C ALA A 40 -4.50 7.70 -0.24
N VAL A 41 -3.52 7.13 -0.95
CA VAL A 41 -2.89 7.77 -2.12
C VAL A 41 -3.89 7.94 -3.26
N HIS A 42 -4.68 6.91 -3.55
CA HIS A 42 -5.74 7.02 -4.56
C HIS A 42 -6.79 8.09 -4.20
N ALA A 43 -7.16 8.21 -2.92
CA ALA A 43 -8.05 9.28 -2.47
C ALA A 43 -7.45 10.68 -2.65
N ALA A 44 -6.16 10.87 -2.30
CA ALA A 44 -5.47 12.15 -2.48
C ALA A 44 -5.37 12.55 -3.96
N LEU A 45 -5.14 11.58 -4.86
CA LEU A 45 -5.18 11.78 -6.30
C LEU A 45 -6.56 12.21 -6.80
N ALA A 46 -7.62 11.60 -6.27
CA ALA A 46 -8.99 11.97 -6.60
C ALA A 46 -9.36 13.38 -6.13
N GLU A 47 -8.83 13.85 -5.00
CA GLU A 47 -9.07 15.21 -4.49
C GLU A 47 -8.52 16.30 -5.41
N ILE A 48 -7.46 16.00 -6.17
CA ILE A 48 -6.85 16.92 -7.16
C ILE A 48 -7.29 16.62 -8.60
N GLU A 49 -8.30 15.75 -8.78
CA GLU A 49 -8.83 15.34 -10.08
C GLU A 49 -7.79 14.72 -11.02
N LEU A 50 -6.74 14.08 -10.47
CA LEU A 50 -5.72 13.36 -11.24
C LEU A 50 -5.94 11.85 -11.08
N LEU A 51 -6.83 11.27 -11.87
CA LEU A 51 -7.26 9.89 -11.68
C LEU A 51 -6.47 8.93 -12.56
N PRO A 52 -5.79 7.91 -12.01
CA PRO A 52 -5.14 6.88 -12.81
C PRO A 52 -6.18 6.00 -13.52
N ASP A 53 -5.85 5.51 -14.72
CA ASP A 53 -6.64 4.51 -15.44
C ASP A 53 -6.64 3.16 -14.75
N LEU A 54 -5.50 2.82 -14.12
CA LEU A 54 -5.27 1.53 -13.48
C LEU A 54 -4.61 1.72 -12.12
N VAL A 55 -5.12 0.96 -11.15
CA VAL A 55 -4.55 0.82 -9.81
C VAL A 55 -4.31 -0.66 -9.55
N GLU A 56 -3.05 -1.04 -9.39
CA GLU A 56 -2.65 -2.41 -9.03
C GLU A 56 -2.02 -2.39 -7.64
N VAL A 57 -2.50 -3.26 -6.75
CA VAL A 57 -1.94 -3.42 -5.40
C VAL A 57 -1.72 -4.91 -5.17
N GLY A 58 -0.54 -5.29 -4.68
CA GLY A 58 -0.25 -6.71 -4.53
C GLY A 58 1.16 -7.03 -4.07
N THR A 59 1.60 -8.25 -4.42
CA THR A 59 2.92 -8.78 -4.09
C THR A 59 3.67 -9.14 -5.37
N ARG A 60 4.88 -8.61 -5.54
CA ARG A 60 5.82 -8.97 -6.60
C ARG A 60 6.89 -9.91 -6.04
N ARG A 61 7.20 -10.99 -6.76
CA ARG A 61 8.37 -11.82 -6.46
C ARG A 61 9.41 -11.55 -7.53
N GLU A 62 10.47 -10.82 -7.18
CA GLU A 62 11.63 -10.74 -8.06
C GLU A 62 12.38 -12.08 -8.09
N GLY A 63 12.98 -12.40 -9.23
CA GLY A 63 13.75 -13.62 -9.42
C GLY A 63 14.95 -13.71 -8.48
N MET A 64 15.66 -14.85 -8.49
CA MET A 64 16.83 -15.06 -7.63
C MET A 64 17.86 -13.94 -7.79
N HIS A 65 18.14 -13.21 -6.70
CA HIS A 65 19.26 -12.28 -6.64
C HIS A 65 20.38 -12.92 -5.84
N SER A 66 21.57 -13.05 -6.44
CA SER A 66 22.73 -13.71 -5.80
C SER A 66 22.46 -15.14 -5.30
N GLY A 67 21.59 -15.89 -5.99
CA GLY A 67 21.27 -17.28 -5.64
C GLY A 67 20.35 -17.45 -4.43
N ARG A 68 19.81 -16.35 -3.88
CA ARG A 68 18.76 -16.37 -2.86
C ARG A 68 17.45 -15.90 -3.46
N LEU A 69 16.36 -16.54 -3.05
CA LEU A 69 15.00 -16.00 -3.25
C LEU A 69 14.92 -14.70 -2.47
N GLN A 70 14.47 -13.63 -3.13
CA GLN A 70 14.13 -12.40 -2.43
C GLN A 70 12.77 -12.57 -1.75
N PRO A 71 12.57 -11.96 -0.58
CA PRO A 71 11.26 -11.93 0.04
C PRO A 71 10.25 -11.28 -0.91
N PRO A 72 8.98 -11.72 -0.90
CA PRO A 72 7.95 -11.14 -1.73
C PRO A 72 7.74 -9.66 -1.37
N GLU A 73 7.86 -8.81 -2.39
CA GLU A 73 7.77 -7.36 -2.30
C GLU A 73 6.31 -6.89 -2.36
N LEU A 74 5.81 -6.19 -1.34
CA LEU A 74 4.54 -5.46 -1.42
C LEU A 74 4.70 -4.23 -2.32
N VAL A 75 3.77 -4.06 -3.25
CA VAL A 75 3.80 -3.01 -4.27
C VAL A 75 2.42 -2.38 -4.49
N ALA A 76 2.41 -1.08 -4.77
CA ALA A 76 1.25 -0.36 -5.30
C ALA A 76 1.66 0.40 -6.57
N ARG A 77 0.86 0.30 -7.63
CA ARG A 77 1.12 0.89 -8.93
C ARG A 77 -0.09 1.64 -9.43
N LEU A 78 0.12 2.90 -9.79
CA LEU A 78 -0.88 3.84 -10.30
C LEU A 78 -0.45 4.22 -11.71
N GLU A 79 -1.29 3.98 -12.70
CA GLU A 79 -0.93 4.13 -14.11
C GLU A 79 -1.92 5.00 -14.88
N TRP A 80 -1.39 5.99 -15.59
CA TRP A 80 -2.06 6.77 -16.62
C TRP A 80 -1.54 6.28 -17.98
N LEU A 81 -2.43 5.74 -18.79
CA LEU A 81 -2.10 5.11 -20.06
C LEU A 81 -1.67 6.16 -21.11
N PRO A 82 -0.96 5.74 -22.17
CA PRO A 82 -0.66 6.59 -23.30
C PRO A 82 -1.92 7.28 -23.86
N GLY A 83 -1.84 8.60 -24.02
CA GLY A 83 -2.94 9.44 -24.52
C GLY A 83 -3.91 9.94 -23.46
N HIS A 84 -3.66 9.69 -22.16
CA HIS A 84 -4.52 10.16 -21.08
C HIS A 84 -4.61 11.71 -21.04
N ASP A 85 -5.82 12.24 -20.82
CA ASP A 85 -6.12 13.67 -20.94
C ASP A 85 -5.45 14.53 -19.86
N ASP A 86 -5.20 13.96 -18.67
CA ASP A 86 -4.52 14.66 -17.57
C ASP A 86 -3.00 14.83 -17.79
N LEU A 87 -2.42 14.20 -18.82
CA LEU A 87 -0.99 14.28 -19.11
C LEU A 87 -0.71 15.45 -20.05
N ALA A 88 -0.23 16.57 -19.50
CA ALA A 88 -0.10 17.82 -20.26
C ALA A 88 1.17 17.89 -21.12
N THR A 89 2.25 17.22 -20.74
CA THR A 89 3.48 17.22 -21.54
C THR A 89 3.40 16.17 -22.64
N LEU A 90 3.75 16.54 -23.88
CA LEU A 90 3.69 15.62 -25.02
C LEU A 90 4.50 14.34 -24.80
N ALA A 91 5.66 14.43 -24.14
CA ALA A 91 6.51 13.27 -23.85
C ALA A 91 5.78 12.25 -22.95
N VAL A 92 5.28 12.71 -21.80
CA VAL A 92 4.56 11.85 -20.84
C VAL A 92 3.23 11.39 -21.42
N GLN A 93 2.52 12.23 -22.17
CA GLN A 93 1.27 11.85 -22.82
C GLN A 93 1.46 10.71 -23.82
N VAL A 94 2.55 10.71 -24.59
CA VAL A 94 2.83 9.65 -25.58
C VAL A 94 3.21 8.32 -24.92
N GLU A 95 3.89 8.37 -23.78
CA GLU A 95 4.46 7.19 -23.13
C GLU A 95 3.61 6.65 -21.96
N GLY A 96 2.69 7.46 -21.44
CA GLY A 96 2.00 7.23 -20.18
C GLY A 96 2.85 7.63 -18.96
N LEU A 97 2.22 7.56 -17.79
CA LEU A 97 2.84 7.84 -16.50
C LEU A 97 2.57 6.67 -15.55
N VAL A 98 3.59 6.22 -14.84
CA VAL A 98 3.45 5.22 -13.78
C VAL A 98 4.05 5.79 -12.51
N VAL A 99 3.28 5.76 -11.42
CA VAL A 99 3.74 6.03 -10.07
C VAL A 99 3.66 4.71 -9.30
N GLU A 100 4.80 4.25 -8.80
CA GLU A 100 4.93 2.95 -8.14
C GLU A 100 5.53 3.15 -6.74
N TRP A 101 4.97 2.44 -5.77
CA TRP A 101 5.50 2.27 -4.44
C TRP A 101 5.93 0.84 -4.22
N SER A 102 7.05 0.70 -3.52
CA SER A 102 7.53 -0.56 -2.97
C SER A 102 7.87 -0.36 -1.50
N HIS A 103 7.51 -1.32 -0.66
CA HIS A 103 7.94 -1.29 0.74
C HIS A 103 9.47 -1.50 0.92
N LEU A 104 10.18 -1.99 -0.10
CA LEU A 104 11.64 -2.18 -0.09
C LEU A 104 12.39 -1.05 -0.83
N GLY A 105 11.73 -0.41 -1.80
CA GLY A 105 12.34 0.54 -2.72
C GLY A 105 11.80 1.96 -2.66
N GLY A 106 10.77 2.23 -1.85
CA GLY A 106 10.12 3.52 -1.74
C GLY A 106 9.31 3.88 -2.99
N TRP A 107 9.23 5.18 -3.30
CA TRP A 107 8.46 5.69 -4.43
C TRP A 107 9.29 5.97 -5.67
N VAL A 108 8.76 5.57 -6.83
CA VAL A 108 9.31 5.88 -8.14
C VAL A 108 8.24 6.39 -9.09
N ILE A 109 8.64 7.28 -10.01
CA ILE A 109 7.83 7.72 -11.14
C ILE A 109 8.53 7.32 -12.45
N ARG A 110 7.77 6.80 -13.41
CA ARG A 110 8.26 6.38 -14.73
C ARG A 110 7.40 6.93 -15.86
N SER A 111 8.05 7.28 -16.97
CA SER A 111 7.45 7.51 -18.29
C SER A 111 8.35 6.83 -19.30
N GLY A 112 7.83 5.87 -20.08
CA GLY A 112 8.63 5.11 -21.02
C GLY A 112 9.85 4.45 -20.38
N SER A 113 11.06 4.82 -20.84
CA SER A 113 12.32 4.37 -20.25
C SER A 113 12.89 5.28 -19.16
N ASP A 114 12.35 6.48 -18.99
CA ASP A 114 12.78 7.42 -17.95
C ASP A 114 12.18 7.03 -16.60
N LEU A 115 13.03 7.02 -15.57
CA LEU A 115 12.65 6.70 -14.20
C LEU A 115 13.30 7.70 -13.23
N VAL A 116 12.52 8.13 -12.25
CA VAL A 116 12.96 9.00 -11.15
C VAL A 116 12.54 8.37 -9.83
N VAL A 117 13.49 8.23 -8.91
CA VAL A 117 13.21 7.89 -7.50
C VAL A 117 12.82 9.18 -6.79
N LEU A 118 11.68 9.17 -6.10
CA LEU A 118 11.24 10.32 -5.34
C LEU A 118 12.02 10.41 -4.03
N ASP A 119 12.56 11.58 -3.73
CA ASP A 119 13.24 11.88 -2.46
C ASP A 119 12.21 12.26 -1.39
N VAL A 120 11.35 11.30 -1.05
CA VAL A 120 10.30 11.43 -0.02
C VAL A 120 10.36 10.23 0.92
N ASP A 121 9.72 10.34 2.09
CA ASP A 121 9.56 9.20 2.99
C ASP A 121 8.81 8.05 2.26
N ASP A 122 9.21 6.80 2.49
CA ASP A 122 8.56 5.64 1.87
C ASP A 122 7.04 5.63 2.16
N LEU A 123 6.64 6.12 3.34
CA LEU A 123 5.27 6.32 3.77
C LEU A 123 4.94 7.82 3.89
N ALA A 124 5.33 8.60 2.88
CA ALA A 124 5.00 10.02 2.76
C ALA A 124 3.50 10.28 2.89
N ASP A 125 3.13 11.50 3.28
CA ASP A 125 1.72 11.91 3.22
C ASP A 125 1.15 11.67 1.81
N PRO A 126 -0.04 11.05 1.68
CA PRO A 126 -0.68 10.79 0.40
C PRO A 126 -0.79 12.02 -0.51
N ALA A 127 -0.99 13.21 0.08
CA ALA A 127 -1.04 14.46 -0.69
C ALA A 127 0.33 14.77 -1.33
N THR A 128 1.44 14.48 -0.65
CA THR A 128 2.80 14.62 -1.22
C THR A 128 2.97 13.78 -2.47
N VAL A 129 2.51 12.53 -2.43
CA VAL A 129 2.60 11.60 -3.56
C VAL A 129 1.73 12.06 -4.71
N ALA A 130 0.50 12.52 -4.41
CA ALA A 130 -0.42 13.07 -5.41
C ALA A 130 0.14 14.34 -6.07
N GLU A 131 0.75 15.24 -5.29
CA GLU A 131 1.44 16.43 -5.81
C GLU A 131 2.63 16.06 -6.70
N ALA A 132 3.43 15.05 -6.32
CA ALA A 132 4.53 14.57 -7.15
C ALA A 132 4.04 13.96 -8.48
N ALA A 133 2.94 13.20 -8.45
CA ALA A 133 2.30 12.65 -9.64
C ALA A 133 1.77 13.75 -10.56
N MET A 134 1.06 14.74 -10.00
CA MET A 134 0.57 15.92 -10.72
C MET A 134 1.72 16.69 -11.33
N HIS A 135 2.82 16.83 -10.59
CA HIS A 135 4.00 17.50 -11.09
C HIS A 135 4.58 16.79 -12.31
N ALA A 136 4.73 15.47 -12.24
CA ALA A 136 5.21 14.67 -13.36
C ALA A 136 4.26 14.72 -14.56
N ALA A 137 2.94 14.71 -14.34
CA ALA A 137 1.92 14.82 -15.38
C ALA A 137 1.97 16.18 -16.11
N LEU A 138 2.11 17.27 -15.36
CA LEU A 138 2.05 18.63 -15.89
C LEU A 138 3.38 19.14 -16.45
N CYS A 139 4.49 18.74 -15.85
CA CYS A 139 5.81 19.32 -16.13
C CYS A 139 6.83 18.30 -16.64
N GLY A 140 6.50 17.01 -16.62
CA GLY A 140 7.42 15.92 -16.94
C GLY A 140 8.34 15.54 -15.77
N LEU A 141 9.02 14.41 -15.89
CA LEU A 141 9.74 13.77 -14.77
C LEU A 141 10.94 14.56 -14.22
N ARG A 142 11.54 15.46 -15.02
CA ARG A 142 12.80 16.15 -14.69
C ARG A 142 12.65 17.66 -14.51
N CYS A 143 11.42 18.15 -14.34
CA CYS A 143 11.21 19.57 -14.10
C CYS A 143 11.74 19.97 -12.72
N SER A 144 12.45 21.10 -12.65
CA SER A 144 13.17 21.56 -11.45
C SER A 144 12.27 22.34 -10.48
N CYS A 145 11.10 21.83 -10.18
CA CYS A 145 10.18 22.51 -9.28
C CYS A 145 10.54 22.17 -7.84
N GLU A 146 10.45 23.16 -6.95
CA GLU A 146 10.68 22.95 -5.52
C GLU A 146 9.76 21.83 -5.03
N GLN A 147 10.37 20.74 -4.57
CA GLN A 147 9.65 19.57 -4.09
C GLN A 147 8.84 19.97 -2.86
N PRO A 148 7.57 19.55 -2.77
CA PRO A 148 6.81 19.78 -1.56
C PRO A 148 7.47 19.00 -0.40
N LEU A 149 7.56 19.63 0.78
CA LEU A 149 7.83 18.93 2.04
C LEU A 149 6.54 18.83 2.85
N PRO A 150 5.75 17.76 2.71
CA PRO A 150 4.81 17.33 3.73
C PRO A 150 5.27 16.01 4.35
N GLY A 151 4.99 15.88 5.65
CA GLY A 151 5.55 14.86 6.52
C GLY A 151 5.11 13.43 6.20
N ARG A 152 5.47 12.52 7.11
CA ARG A 152 5.07 11.12 7.05
C ARG A 152 3.55 10.99 7.23
N TRP A 153 2.93 10.02 6.55
CA TRP A 153 1.51 9.73 6.67
C TRP A 153 1.12 9.48 8.13
N LYS A 154 -0.01 10.06 8.56
CA LYS A 154 -0.50 9.98 9.96
C LYS A 154 -0.67 8.56 10.51
N HIS A 155 -0.82 7.55 9.64
CA HIS A 155 -0.96 6.14 10.00
C HIS A 155 0.26 5.28 9.70
N ALA A 156 1.38 5.89 9.27
CA ALA A 156 2.58 5.18 8.86
C ALA A 156 3.10 4.23 9.96
N VAL A 157 3.05 4.64 11.23
CA VAL A 157 3.50 3.80 12.36
C VAL A 157 2.79 2.45 12.42
N TYR A 158 1.52 2.38 12.04
CA TYR A 158 0.76 1.13 12.03
C TYR A 158 1.17 0.25 10.85
N LEU A 159 1.45 0.87 9.70
CA LEU A 159 1.95 0.16 8.54
C LEU A 159 3.37 -0.35 8.78
N ASP A 160 4.26 0.42 9.40
CA ASP A 160 5.62 -0.03 9.76
C ASP A 160 5.57 -1.32 10.59
N ILE A 161 4.74 -1.35 11.63
CA ILE A 161 4.57 -2.55 12.48
C ILE A 161 4.05 -3.73 11.64
N ALA A 162 3.12 -3.47 10.73
CA ALA A 162 2.54 -4.51 9.88
C ALA A 162 3.53 -5.02 8.81
N LEU A 163 4.42 -4.16 8.31
CA LEU A 163 5.49 -4.52 7.38
C LEU A 163 6.53 -5.41 8.07
N VAL A 164 6.94 -5.07 9.29
CA VAL A 164 7.85 -5.93 10.09
C VAL A 164 7.24 -7.32 10.28
N ALA A 165 5.97 -7.40 10.69
CA ALA A 165 5.29 -8.68 10.88
C ALA A 165 5.10 -9.46 9.56
N TYR A 166 4.92 -8.74 8.44
CA TYR A 166 4.87 -9.33 7.10
C TYR A 166 6.23 -9.96 6.75
N ASP A 167 7.33 -9.22 6.89
CA ASP A 167 8.68 -9.68 6.57
C ASP A 167 9.10 -10.90 7.41
N GLU A 168 8.80 -10.88 8.71
CA GLU A 168 9.07 -12.01 9.61
C GLU A 168 8.34 -13.28 9.16
N ARG A 169 7.07 -13.13 8.73
CA ARG A 169 6.26 -14.26 8.27
C ARG A 169 6.75 -14.82 6.93
N GLU A 170 7.13 -13.96 5.99
CA GLU A 170 7.60 -14.41 4.68
C GLU A 170 9.02 -14.99 4.78
N GLY A 171 9.91 -14.41 5.60
CA GLY A 171 11.22 -14.97 5.87
C GLY A 171 11.16 -16.37 6.51
N ALA A 172 10.21 -16.60 7.42
CA ALA A 172 10.01 -17.93 8.02
C ALA A 172 9.51 -19.00 7.03
N ARG A 173 8.91 -18.61 5.89
CA ARG A 173 8.43 -19.55 4.87
C ARG A 173 9.54 -20.02 3.92
N ASP A 174 10.60 -19.24 3.77
CA ASP A 174 11.73 -19.59 2.91
C ASP A 174 12.67 -20.64 3.56
N ASP A 175 12.54 -20.87 4.87
CA ASP A 175 13.35 -21.82 5.66
C ASP A 175 12.76 -23.26 5.74
N THR A 176 11.57 -23.52 5.20
CA THR A 176 10.89 -24.83 5.19
C THR A 176 10.86 -25.49 3.82
#